data_AF-A0A2N4XD34-F1
#
_entry.id   AF-A0A2N4XD34-F1
#
_cell.length_a   1.000
_cell.length_b   1.000
_cell.length_c   1.000
_cell.angle_alpha   90.00
_cell.angle_beta   90.00
_cell.angle_gamma   90.00
#
_symmetry.space_group_name_H-M   'P 1'
#
loop_
_entity.id
_entity.type
_entity.pdbx_description
1 polymer ?
#
loop_
_entity_poly.entity_id
_entity_poly.type
_entity_poly.pdbx_seq_one_letter_code
_entity_poly.pdbx_strand_id
1 'polypeptide(L)'
;MKAVVIGEPSGATMETIMAVYPRHLAVVQKYIEAGQVIGIGPFSDFGNMAIFKTRAAAEQFVTEDPFILEGLVKSFSIRDWNDSILPE
;
A
#
# COMPACT_ATOMS: atom_id res chain seq x y z
N MET A 1 -11.67 -5.76 -11.14
CA MET A 1 -11.22 -6.74 -10.15
C MET A 1 -10.56 -6.01 -9.00
N LYS A 2 -10.66 -6.55 -7.77
CA LYS A 2 -9.85 -6.07 -6.64
C LYS A 2 -8.39 -6.31 -6.95
N ALA A 3 -7.51 -5.58 -6.28
CA ALA A 3 -6.07 -5.74 -6.47
C ALA A 3 -5.33 -5.63 -5.15
N VAL A 4 -4.19 -6.30 -5.06
CA VAL A 4 -3.29 -6.25 -3.93
C VAL A 4 -1.96 -5.69 -4.40
N VAL A 5 -1.47 -4.67 -3.69
CA VAL A 5 -0.08 -4.21 -3.77
C VAL A 5 0.69 -4.90 -2.65
N ILE A 6 1.78 -5.58 -3.00
CA ILE A 6 2.69 -6.22 -2.05
C ILE A 6 4.07 -5.62 -2.25
N GLY A 7 4.62 -5.01 -1.21
CA GLY A 7 5.93 -4.35 -1.22
C GLY A 7 6.98 -5.09 -0.40
N GLU A 8 8.19 -5.17 -0.92
CA GLU A 8 9.38 -5.68 -0.23
C GLU A 8 10.02 -4.60 0.66
N PRO A 9 10.55 -4.97 1.84
CA PRO A 9 11.27 -4.03 2.70
C PRO A 9 12.52 -3.47 2.00
N SER A 10 12.76 -2.18 2.15
CA SER A 10 13.99 -1.50 1.67
C SER A 10 15.20 -1.69 2.57
N GLY A 11 15.00 -2.12 3.82
CA GLY A 11 16.02 -2.07 4.87
C GLY A 11 16.18 -0.67 5.51
N ALA A 12 15.31 0.28 5.16
CA ALA A 12 15.24 1.57 5.85
C ALA A 12 14.98 1.38 7.35
N THR A 13 15.58 2.24 8.17
CA THR A 13 15.36 2.24 9.62
C THR A 13 13.96 2.75 9.94
N MET A 14 13.47 2.43 11.14
CA MET A 14 12.20 2.97 11.64
C MET A 14 12.22 4.51 11.65
N GLU A 15 13.34 5.13 12.01
CA GLU A 15 13.50 6.59 11.99
C GLU A 15 13.25 7.16 10.59
N THR A 16 13.88 6.58 9.56
CA THR A 16 13.69 7.00 8.16
C THR A 16 12.24 6.80 7.72
N ILE A 17 11.63 5.66 8.07
CA ILE A 17 10.22 5.37 7.74
C ILE A 17 9.31 6.43 8.37
N MET A 18 9.51 6.74 9.66
CA MET A 18 8.69 7.70 10.39
C MET A 18 8.86 9.14 9.91
N ALA A 19 10.00 9.50 9.32
CA ALA A 19 10.20 10.81 8.69
C ALA A 19 9.35 11.02 7.41
N VAL A 20 8.99 9.94 6.72
CA VAL A 20 8.16 9.95 5.49
C VAL A 20 6.69 9.64 5.79
N TYR A 21 6.44 8.90 6.88
CA TYR A 21 5.12 8.40 7.26
C TYR A 21 3.98 9.43 7.20
N PRO A 22 4.12 10.68 7.67
CA PRO A 22 3.03 11.66 7.56
C PRO A 22 2.58 11.94 6.12
N ARG A 23 3.49 11.92 5.14
CA ARG A 23 3.15 12.10 3.72
C ARG A 23 2.48 10.86 3.15
N HIS A 24 3.00 9.68 3.49
CA HIS A 24 2.37 8.40 3.15
C HIS A 24 0.94 8.31 3.69
N LEU A 25 0.75 8.64 4.97
CA LEU A 25 -0.55 8.61 5.62
C LEU A 25 -1.56 9.55 4.95
N ALA A 26 -1.14 10.75 4.50
CA ALA A 26 -2.01 11.66 3.76
C ALA A 26 -2.54 11.05 2.45
N VAL A 27 -1.66 10.33 1.71
CA VAL A 27 -2.08 9.60 0.51
C VAL A 27 -3.00 8.45 0.89
N VAL A 28 -2.67 7.63 1.89
CA VAL A 28 -3.54 6.53 2.35
C VAL A 28 -4.92 7.03 2.74
N GLN A 29 -5.00 8.13 3.49
CA GLN A 29 -6.26 8.72 3.95
C GLN A 29 -7.17 9.13 2.78
N LYS A 30 -6.62 9.74 1.72
CA LYS A 30 -7.36 10.04 0.48
C LYS A 30 -8.06 8.81 -0.10
N TYR A 31 -7.41 7.64 -0.09
CA TYR A 31 -7.99 6.41 -0.63
C TYR A 31 -8.97 5.72 0.35
N ILE A 32 -8.76 5.87 1.65
CA ILE A 32 -9.72 5.43 2.68
C ILE A 32 -11.02 6.23 2.55
N GLU A 33 -10.93 7.55 2.46
CA GLU A 33 -12.10 8.44 2.33
C GLU A 33 -12.87 8.21 1.03
N ALA A 34 -12.17 7.93 -0.06
CA ALA A 34 -12.78 7.52 -1.33
C ALA A 34 -13.32 6.08 -1.32
N GLY A 35 -13.18 5.36 -0.20
CA GLY A 35 -13.61 3.97 -0.02
C GLY A 35 -12.92 2.99 -0.97
N GLN A 36 -11.70 3.28 -1.41
CA GLN A 36 -10.95 2.47 -2.39
C GLN A 36 -10.06 1.40 -1.74
N VAL A 37 -9.68 1.58 -0.47
CA VAL A 37 -8.85 0.64 0.29
C VAL A 37 -9.74 -0.26 1.16
N ILE A 38 -9.44 -1.56 1.17
CA ILE A 38 -10.09 -2.58 2.01
C ILE A 38 -9.26 -2.82 3.28
N GLY A 39 -7.94 -2.83 3.14
CA GLY A 39 -7.00 -2.98 4.25
C GLY A 39 -5.59 -2.64 3.80
N ILE A 40 -4.77 -2.12 4.71
CA ILE A 40 -3.40 -1.71 4.44
C ILE A 40 -2.56 -1.85 5.71
N GLY A 41 -1.32 -2.29 5.59
CA GLY A 41 -0.40 -2.32 6.72
C GLY A 41 0.94 -2.98 6.41
N PRO A 42 1.90 -2.84 7.33
CA PRO A 42 3.17 -3.52 7.25
C PRO A 42 3.05 -4.99 7.67
N PHE A 43 3.90 -5.84 7.10
CA PHE A 43 4.25 -7.14 7.65
C PHE A 43 5.25 -6.97 8.81
N SER A 44 5.48 -8.03 9.59
CA SER A 44 6.42 -7.99 10.72
C SER A 44 7.88 -7.80 10.32
N ASP A 45 8.22 -8.02 9.05
CA ASP A 45 9.55 -7.83 8.46
C ASP A 45 9.73 -6.48 7.77
N PHE A 46 8.79 -5.53 7.97
CA PHE A 46 8.73 -4.23 7.30
C PHE A 46 8.44 -4.26 5.79
N GLY A 47 8.10 -5.41 5.22
CA GLY A 47 7.33 -5.45 3.98
C GLY A 47 5.94 -4.83 4.19
N ASN A 48 5.15 -4.66 3.13
CA ASN A 48 3.81 -4.13 3.25
C ASN A 48 2.81 -4.76 2.28
N MET A 49 1.54 -4.60 2.62
CA MET A 49 0.43 -5.00 1.77
C MET A 49 -0.68 -3.96 1.83
N ALA A 50 -1.27 -3.67 0.68
CA ALA A 50 -2.49 -2.87 0.56
C ALA A 50 -3.47 -3.55 -0.40
N ILE A 51 -4.72 -3.65 0.02
CA ILE A 51 -5.81 -4.29 -0.72
C ILE A 51 -6.76 -3.18 -1.19
N PHE A 52 -7.02 -3.15 -2.50
CA PHE A 52 -7.85 -2.15 -3.16
C PHE A 52 -9.09 -2.77 -3.80
N LYS A 53 -10.19 -2.01 -3.82
CA LYS A 53 -11.43 -2.41 -4.50
C LYS A 53 -11.28 -2.53 -6.02
N THR A 54 -10.31 -1.80 -6.60
CA THR A 54 -10.04 -1.83 -8.04
C THR A 54 -8.54 -1.85 -8.32
N ARG A 55 -8.16 -2.50 -9.43
CA ARG A 55 -6.80 -2.43 -9.98
C ARG A 55 -6.35 -1.00 -10.29
N ALA A 56 -7.22 -0.21 -10.90
CA ALA A 56 -6.91 1.18 -11.23
C ALA A 56 -6.57 2.02 -9.99
N ALA A 57 -7.28 1.82 -8.87
CA ALA A 57 -6.95 2.51 -7.62
C ALA A 57 -5.57 2.09 -7.09
N ALA A 58 -5.22 0.79 -7.16
CA ALA A 58 -3.89 0.31 -6.79
C ALA A 58 -2.80 0.92 -7.68
N GLU A 59 -3.00 0.94 -9.00
CA GLU A 59 -2.06 1.50 -9.97
C GLU A 59 -1.87 3.00 -9.78
N GLN A 60 -2.92 3.75 -9.46
CA GLN A 60 -2.81 5.16 -9.12
C GLN A 60 -2.12 5.37 -7.76
N PHE A 61 -2.43 4.54 -6.76
CA PHE A 61 -1.83 4.69 -5.44
C PHE A 61 -0.30 4.59 -5.50
N VAL A 62 0.23 3.62 -6.27
CA VAL A 62 1.68 3.41 -6.36
C VAL A 62 2.43 4.54 -7.07
N THR A 63 1.74 5.40 -7.83
CA THR A 63 2.35 6.58 -8.45
C THR A 63 2.32 7.82 -7.56
N GLU A 64 1.57 7.78 -6.46
CA GLU A 64 1.42 8.88 -5.51
C GLU A 64 2.12 8.62 -4.17
N ASP A 65 2.26 7.36 -3.76
CA ASP A 65 2.74 6.99 -2.42
C ASP A 65 4.23 7.35 -2.20
N PRO A 66 4.54 8.26 -1.25
CA PRO A 66 5.91 8.59 -0.85
C PRO A 66 6.76 7.39 -0.44
N PHE A 67 6.19 6.33 0.13
CA PHE A 67 6.97 5.14 0.46
C PHE A 67 7.51 4.45 -0.79
N ILE A 68 6.80 4.53 -1.91
CA ILE A 68 7.23 3.99 -3.20
C ILE A 68 8.16 4.98 -3.91
N LEU A 69 7.75 6.25 -3.99
CA LEU A 69 8.50 7.29 -4.71
C LEU A 69 9.86 7.61 -4.07
N GLU A 70 9.97 7.50 -2.75
CA GLU A 70 11.21 7.76 -1.99
C GLU A 70 12.01 6.48 -1.70
N GLY A 71 11.60 5.32 -2.24
CA GLY A 71 12.36 4.07 -2.15
C GLY A 71 12.32 3.37 -0.79
N LEU A 72 11.36 3.69 0.08
CA LEU A 72 11.13 2.95 1.33
C LEU A 72 10.51 1.58 1.10
N VAL A 73 9.90 1.37 -0.07
CA VAL A 73 9.57 0.07 -0.64
C VAL A 73 10.61 -0.25 -1.72
N LYS A 74 11.35 -1.35 -1.55
CA LYS A 74 12.43 -1.73 -2.48
C LYS A 74 11.89 -2.07 -3.87
N SER A 75 10.84 -2.86 -3.88
CA SER A 75 10.14 -3.33 -5.05
C SER A 75 8.71 -3.66 -4.66
N PHE A 76 7.78 -3.62 -5.61
CA PHE A 76 6.40 -4.04 -5.35
C PHE A 76 5.82 -4.78 -6.55
N SER A 77 4.73 -5.50 -6.31
CA SER A 77 3.90 -6.08 -7.37
C SER A 77 2.44 -5.74 -7.16
N ILE A 78 1.70 -5.53 -8.25
CA ILE A 78 0.24 -5.37 -8.24
C ILE A 78 -0.38 -6.62 -8.83
N ARG A 79 -1.15 -7.34 -8.02
CA ARG A 79 -1.81 -8.58 -8.41
C ARG A 79 -3.31 -8.40 -8.39
N ASP A 80 -3.98 -8.89 -9.43
CA ASP A 80 -5.43 -9.01 -9.41
C ASP A 80 -5.81 -10.04 -8.35
N TRP A 81 -6.75 -9.67 -7.49
CA TRP A 81 -7.20 -10.51 -6.40
C TRP A 81 -8.66 -10.87 -6.63
N ASN A 82 -8.85 -12.13 -7.02
CA ASN A 82 -10.16 -12.74 -7.23
C ASN A 82 -10.64 -13.27 -5.89
N ASP A 83 -11.05 -12.36 -5.01
CA ASP A 83 -11.61 -12.76 -3.74
C ASP A 83 -12.98 -13.41 -3.93
N SER A 84 -13.14 -14.61 -3.40
CA SER A 84 -14.44 -15.19 -3.09
C SER A 84 -14.79 -14.74 -1.68
N ILE A 85 -15.59 -13.68 -1.59
CA ILE A 85 -16.05 -13.01 -0.35
C ILE A 85 -16.13 -14.01 0.82
N LEU A 86 -15.36 -13.74 1.88
CA LEU A 86 -15.55 -14.39 3.16
C LEU A 86 -16.81 -13.78 3.80
N PRO A 87 -17.75 -14.57 4.33
CA PRO A 87 -18.88 -14.02 5.09
C PRO A 87 -18.35 -13.22 6.29
N GLU A 88 -19.11 -12.18 6.69
CA GLU A 88 -18.86 -11.42 7.93
C GLU A 88 -18.91 -12.30 9.18
#